data_AF-A0A3C1KED9-F1
#
_entry.id   AF-A0A3C1KED9-F1
#
_cell.length_a   1.000
_cell.length_b   1.000
_cell.length_c   1.000
_cell.angle_alpha   90.00
_cell.angle_beta   90.00
_cell.angle_gamma   90.00
#
_symmetry.space_group_name_H-M   'P 1'
#
loop_
_entity.id
_entity.type
_entity.pdbx_description
1 polymer ?
#
loop_
_entity_poly.entity_id
_entity_poly.type
_entity_poly.pdbx_seq_one_letter_code
_entity_poly.pdbx_strand_id
1 'polypeptide(L)'
;MTYLQAVVIGLLQGVTELFPISSLGHSILVPAWIGGEWQSLVTQGDSSGHTPFLAFVVALHVATALALIVFYWRDWVAVIRGFFWSLSHRSLGRSEARLAWLLIIGTIPVGVIGLLLEKPLRVLFSTPLVAAVFLTLNGLVLLTAELLRRRQTILAGRAARAAGSRAEARG
;
A
#
# COMPACT_ATOMS: atom_id res chain seq x y z
N MET A 1 1.73 -11.59 -23.94
CA MET A 1 1.97 -12.20 -22.62
C MET A 1 1.82 -13.69 -22.75
N THR A 2 2.84 -14.47 -22.43
CA THR A 2 2.72 -15.93 -22.29
C THR A 2 2.08 -16.28 -20.94
N TYR A 3 1.54 -17.50 -20.79
CA TYR A 3 1.00 -17.95 -19.49
C TYR A 3 2.05 -17.93 -18.39
N LEU A 4 3.30 -18.27 -18.70
CA LEU A 4 4.41 -18.19 -17.76
C LEU A 4 4.65 -16.75 -17.28
N GLN A 5 4.68 -15.78 -18.20
CA GLN A 5 4.81 -14.36 -17.85
C GLN A 5 3.65 -13.89 -16.97
N ALA A 6 2.41 -14.28 -17.30
CA ALA A 6 1.24 -13.93 -16.51
C ALA A 6 1.29 -14.50 -15.08
N VAL A 7 1.71 -15.76 -14.91
CA VAL A 7 1.86 -16.39 -13.60
C VAL A 7 2.94 -15.71 -12.77
N VAL A 8 4.11 -15.43 -13.37
CA VAL A 8 5.23 -14.76 -12.67
C VAL A 8 4.82 -13.36 -12.20
N ILE A 9 4.19 -12.56 -13.07
CA ILE A 9 3.73 -11.21 -12.71
C ILE A 9 2.58 -11.26 -11.71
N GLY A 10 1.67 -12.23 -11.83
CA GLY A 10 0.60 -12.45 -10.86
C GLY A 10 1.13 -12.76 -9.46
N LEU A 11 2.13 -13.65 -9.35
CA LEU A 11 2.79 -13.97 -8.09
C LEU A 11 3.55 -12.77 -7.53
N LEU A 12 4.29 -12.06 -8.37
CA LEU A 12 5.01 -10.84 -7.98
C LEU A 12 4.03 -9.80 -7.42
N GLN A 13 2.93 -9.53 -8.13
CA GLN A 13 1.90 -8.60 -7.67
C GLN A 13 1.28 -9.05 -6.34
N GLY A 14 0.87 -10.32 -6.23
CA GLY A 14 0.27 -10.85 -5.01
C GLY A 14 1.18 -10.74 -3.78
N VAL A 15 2.48 -11.02 -3.93
CA VAL A 15 3.45 -10.87 -2.84
C VAL A 15 3.72 -9.40 -2.55
N THR A 16 4.01 -8.58 -3.57
CA THR A 16 4.38 -7.17 -3.39
C THR A 16 3.24 -6.29 -2.91
N GLU A 17 1.98 -6.68 -3.11
CA GLU A 17 0.81 -5.98 -2.58
C GLU A 17 0.68 -6.14 -1.06
N LEU A 18 1.15 -7.26 -0.49
CA LEU A 18 1.11 -7.52 0.96
C LEU A 18 2.20 -6.76 1.72
N PHE A 19 3.23 -6.30 1.03
CA PHE A 19 4.33 -5.53 1.61
C PHE A 19 4.25 -4.07 1.15
N PRO A 20 4.67 -3.10 1.97
CA PRO A 20 4.64 -1.68 1.60
C PRO A 20 5.77 -1.29 0.61
N ILE A 21 5.98 -2.09 -0.44
CA ILE A 21 7.12 -1.98 -1.37
C ILE A 21 6.70 -1.53 -2.78
N SER A 22 5.50 -0.98 -2.96
CA SER A 22 4.95 -0.51 -4.26
C SER A 22 4.91 -1.61 -5.33
N SER A 23 3.77 -2.30 -5.40
CA SER A 23 3.53 -3.40 -6.34
C SER A 23 3.60 -2.96 -7.81
N LEU A 24 3.04 -1.77 -8.14
CA LEU A 24 3.14 -1.18 -9.48
C LEU A 24 4.59 -0.94 -9.93
N GLY A 25 5.45 -0.46 -9.02
CA GLY A 25 6.86 -0.21 -9.31
C GLY A 25 7.59 -1.50 -9.70
N HIS A 26 7.37 -2.59 -8.95
CA HIS A 26 7.98 -3.88 -9.24
C HIS A 26 7.43 -4.53 -10.51
N SER A 27 6.12 -4.45 -10.74
CA SER A 27 5.47 -4.98 -11.95
C SER A 27 5.96 -4.30 -13.22
N ILE A 28 6.36 -3.02 -13.16
CA ILE A 28 6.94 -2.29 -14.31
C ILE A 28 8.46 -2.51 -14.41
N LEU A 29 9.18 -2.49 -13.28
CA LEU A 29 10.63 -2.50 -13.24
C LEU A 29 11.23 -3.89 -13.51
N VAL A 30 10.62 -4.96 -12.98
CA VAL A 30 11.13 -6.33 -13.15
C VAL A 30 11.17 -6.75 -14.62
N PRO A 31 10.10 -6.57 -15.43
CA PRO A 31 10.16 -6.90 -16.85
C PRO A 31 11.10 -5.98 -17.64
N ALA A 32 11.18 -4.70 -17.28
CA ALA A 32 12.09 -3.75 -17.90
C ALA A 32 13.57 -4.10 -17.66
N TRP A 33 13.89 -4.65 -16.47
CA TRP A 33 15.24 -5.07 -16.11
C TRP A 33 15.66 -6.40 -16.74
N ILE A 34 14.74 -7.37 -16.85
CA ILE A 34 14.99 -8.67 -17.49
C ILE A 34 15.30 -8.51 -18.99
N GLY A 35 14.72 -7.51 -19.66
CA GLY A 35 15.00 -7.22 -21.06
C GLY A 35 14.30 -8.17 -22.05
N GLY A 36 14.52 -7.94 -23.35
CA GLY A 36 13.98 -8.77 -24.44
C GLY A 36 12.45 -8.80 -24.49
N GLU A 37 11.88 -10.00 -24.61
CA GLU A 37 10.43 -10.27 -24.66
C GLU A 37 9.68 -9.74 -23.41
N TRP A 38 10.37 -9.56 -22.28
CA TRP A 38 9.78 -9.03 -21.03
C TRP A 38 9.69 -7.51 -21.04
N GLN A 39 10.71 -6.83 -21.59
CA GLN A 39 10.67 -5.38 -21.75
C GLN A 39 9.57 -4.99 -22.73
N SER A 40 9.38 -5.76 -23.80
CA SER A 40 8.31 -5.53 -24.78
C SER A 40 6.91 -5.67 -24.17
N LEU A 41 6.74 -6.34 -23.03
CA LEU A 41 5.46 -6.39 -22.31
C LEU A 41 5.06 -5.01 -21.79
N VAL A 42 6.04 -4.22 -21.35
CA VAL A 42 5.84 -2.90 -20.72
C VAL A 42 5.92 -1.78 -21.75
N THR A 43 6.73 -1.95 -22.80
CA THR A 43 6.97 -0.91 -23.83
C THR A 43 6.05 -0.99 -25.05
N GLN A 44 5.33 -2.10 -25.26
CA GLN A 44 4.29 -2.18 -26.29
C GLN A 44 3.05 -1.40 -25.83
N GLY A 45 3.10 -0.08 -26.01
CA GLY A 45 1.96 0.80 -25.84
C GLY A 45 1.47 1.35 -27.16
N ASP A 46 0.15 1.32 -27.34
CA ASP A 46 -0.49 2.07 -28.41
C ASP A 46 -0.39 3.58 -28.11
N SER A 47 -0.54 4.40 -29.15
CA SER A 47 -0.43 5.87 -29.15
C SER A 47 -1.37 6.57 -28.14
N SER A 48 -2.31 5.81 -27.57
CA SER A 48 -3.32 6.19 -26.59
C SER A 48 -2.94 5.86 -25.13
N GLY A 49 -1.76 5.30 -24.87
CA GLY A 49 -1.27 4.99 -23.52
C GLY A 49 -1.95 3.78 -22.83
N HIS A 50 -2.80 3.05 -23.56
CA HIS A 50 -3.48 1.85 -23.07
C HIS A 50 -2.69 0.61 -23.50
N THR A 51 -1.89 0.05 -22.60
CA THR A 51 -1.15 -1.19 -22.88
C THR A 51 -1.94 -2.39 -22.37
N PRO A 52 -1.96 -3.53 -23.09
CA PRO A 52 -2.57 -4.78 -22.59
C PRO A 52 -1.99 -5.20 -21.23
N PHE A 53 -0.72 -4.84 -20.98
CA PHE A 53 -0.04 -5.05 -19.72
C PHE A 53 -0.62 -4.20 -18.58
N LEU A 54 -0.89 -2.91 -18.80
CA LEU A 54 -1.50 -2.06 -17.78
C LEU A 54 -2.89 -2.56 -17.41
N ALA A 55 -3.71 -2.96 -18.39
CA ALA A 55 -5.01 -3.56 -18.15
C ALA A 55 -4.90 -4.86 -17.32
N PHE A 56 -3.90 -5.69 -17.61
CA PHE A 56 -3.62 -6.90 -16.84
C PHE A 56 -3.20 -6.59 -15.39
N VAL A 57 -2.31 -5.62 -15.17
CA VAL A 57 -1.88 -5.20 -13.82
C VAL A 57 -3.06 -4.63 -13.03
N VAL A 58 -3.93 -3.83 -13.66
CA VAL A 58 -5.16 -3.33 -13.03
C VAL A 58 -6.09 -4.49 -12.66
N ALA A 59 -6.25 -5.48 -13.53
CA ALA A 59 -7.06 -6.67 -13.23
C ALA A 59 -6.50 -7.47 -12.04
N LEU A 60 -5.17 -7.64 -11.96
CA LEU A 60 -4.52 -8.28 -10.82
C LEU A 60 -4.75 -7.49 -9.52
N HIS A 61 -4.66 -6.16 -9.58
CA HIS A 61 -4.91 -5.30 -8.41
C HIS A 61 -6.37 -5.39 -7.93
N VAL A 62 -7.34 -5.47 -8.86
CA VAL A 62 -8.74 -5.74 -8.52
C VAL A 62 -8.91 -7.13 -7.90
N ALA A 63 -8.22 -8.15 -8.43
CA ALA A 63 -8.26 -9.50 -7.87
C ALA A 63 -7.71 -9.56 -6.43
N THR A 64 -6.59 -8.88 -6.16
CA THR A 64 -6.04 -8.78 -4.79
C THR A 64 -6.96 -7.99 -3.87
N ALA A 65 -7.55 -6.88 -4.34
CA ALA A 65 -8.52 -6.12 -3.56
C ALA A 65 -9.76 -6.96 -3.20
N LEU A 66 -10.30 -7.72 -4.16
CA LEU A 66 -11.41 -8.64 -3.93
C LEU A 66 -11.02 -9.73 -2.92
N ALA A 67 -9.83 -10.31 -3.05
CA ALA A 67 -9.33 -11.32 -2.10
C ALA A 67 -9.29 -10.75 -0.67
N LEU A 68 -8.81 -9.52 -0.49
CA LEU A 68 -8.79 -8.84 0.82
C LEU A 68 -10.19 -8.54 1.36
N ILE A 69 -11.13 -8.12 0.50
CA ILE A 69 -12.54 -7.90 0.90
C ILE A 69 -13.18 -9.19 1.40
N VAL A 70 -12.97 -10.30 0.68
CA VAL A 70 -13.50 -11.61 1.05
C VAL A 70 -12.83 -12.13 2.32
N PHE A 71 -11.51 -12.00 2.43
CA PHE A 71 -10.75 -12.46 3.60
C PHE A 71 -11.17 -11.72 4.87
N TYR A 72 -11.26 -10.38 4.82
CA TYR A 72 -11.64 -9.52 5.95
C TYR A 72 -13.15 -9.20 5.99
N TRP A 73 -14.00 -10.04 5.40
CA TRP A 73 -15.43 -9.71 5.24
C TRP A 73 -16.13 -9.40 6.57
N ARG A 74 -15.73 -10.08 7.66
CA ARG A 74 -16.30 -9.87 9.00
C ARG A 74 -15.91 -8.50 9.56
N ASP A 75 -14.66 -8.09 9.37
CA ASP A 75 -14.15 -6.79 9.80
C ASP A 75 -14.83 -5.67 9.01
N TRP A 76 -15.00 -5.83 7.70
CA TRP A 76 -15.77 -4.91 6.88
C TRP A 76 -17.21 -4.76 7.37
N VAL A 77 -17.90 -5.87 7.66
CA VAL A 77 -19.25 -5.83 8.23
C VAL A 77 -19.26 -5.12 9.59
N ALA A 78 -18.26 -5.34 10.45
CA ALA A 78 -18.15 -4.68 11.74
C ALA A 78 -17.93 -3.16 11.59
N VAL A 79 -17.05 -2.74 10.69
CA VAL A 79 -16.79 -1.32 10.35
C VAL A 79 -18.04 -0.64 9.82
N ILE A 80 -18.74 -1.27 8.87
CA ILE A 80 -19.98 -0.73 8.27
C ILE A 80 -21.07 -0.61 9.34
N ARG A 81 -21.26 -1.64 10.17
CA ARG A 81 -22.22 -1.57 11.30
C ARG A 81 -21.83 -0.49 12.31
N GLY A 82 -20.53 -0.35 12.60
CA GLY A 82 -19.99 0.69 13.46
C GLY A 82 -20.29 2.10 12.93
N PHE A 83 -20.17 2.31 11.62
CA PHE A 83 -20.51 3.55 10.96
C PHE A 83 -22.00 3.91 11.13
N PHE A 84 -22.92 3.01 10.76
CA PHE A 84 -24.35 3.27 10.91
C PHE A 84 -24.76 3.44 12.37
N TRP A 85 -24.19 2.65 13.28
CA TRP A 85 -24.43 2.81 14.72
C TRP A 85 -24.02 4.20 15.21
N SER A 86 -22.85 4.70 14.75
CA SER A 86 -22.34 6.02 15.07
C SER A 86 -23.28 7.13 14.62
N LEU A 87 -23.87 6.98 13.43
CA LEU A 87 -24.81 7.95 12.87
C LEU A 87 -26.12 7.98 13.67
N SER A 88 -26.65 6.82 14.05
CA SER A 88 -27.89 6.72 14.85
C SER A 88 -27.72 7.25 16.28
N HIS A 89 -26.58 6.99 16.92
CA HIS A 89 -26.34 7.36 18.33
C HIS A 89 -25.54 8.65 18.50
N ARG A 90 -25.12 9.29 17.40
CA ARG A 90 -24.26 10.48 17.37
C ARG A 90 -23.03 10.33 18.28
N SER A 91 -22.43 9.14 18.28
CA SER A 91 -21.33 8.78 19.18
C SER A 91 -20.23 8.01 18.46
N LEU A 92 -18.99 8.23 18.90
CA LEU A 92 -17.78 7.50 18.49
C LEU A 92 -17.28 6.54 19.59
N GLY A 93 -18.14 6.18 20.54
CA GLY A 93 -17.75 5.34 21.68
C GLY A 93 -17.17 3.97 21.27
N ARG A 94 -17.64 3.40 20.16
CA ARG A 94 -17.17 2.12 19.64
C ARG A 94 -15.87 2.24 18.84
N SER A 95 -15.01 1.23 18.95
CA SER A 95 -13.76 1.13 18.19
C SER A 95 -14.01 1.08 16.69
N GLU A 96 -15.02 0.33 16.26
CA GLU A 96 -15.38 0.12 14.85
C GLU A 96 -15.94 1.40 14.23
N ALA A 97 -16.71 2.17 15.02
CA ALA A 97 -17.21 3.48 14.62
C ALA A 97 -16.06 4.47 14.36
N ARG A 98 -15.09 4.53 15.28
CA ARG A 98 -13.89 5.36 15.12
C ARG A 98 -13.09 4.92 13.89
N LEU A 99 -12.88 3.62 13.73
CA LEU A 99 -12.17 3.07 12.58
C LEU A 99 -12.88 3.44 11.26
N ALA A 100 -14.21 3.33 11.19
CA ALA A 100 -14.96 3.71 9.99
C ALA A 100 -14.76 5.19 9.61
N TRP A 101 -14.84 6.09 10.58
CA TRP A 101 -14.61 7.53 10.33
C TRP A 101 -13.17 7.83 9.94
N LEU A 102 -12.19 7.18 10.58
CA LEU A 102 -10.78 7.31 10.20
C LEU A 102 -10.54 6.84 8.76
N LEU A 103 -11.18 5.75 8.34
CA LEU A 103 -11.11 5.27 6.96
C LEU A 103 -11.73 6.27 5.97
N ILE A 104 -12.90 6.82 6.29
CA ILE A 104 -13.58 7.82 5.43
C ILE A 104 -12.72 9.07 5.30
N ILE A 105 -12.29 9.65 6.43
CA ILE A 105 -11.48 10.87 6.43
C ILE A 105 -10.12 10.64 5.76
N GLY A 106 -9.51 9.47 5.96
CA GLY A 106 -8.24 9.11 5.33
C GLY A 106 -8.33 8.91 3.83
N THR A 107 -9.47 8.42 3.32
CA THR A 107 -9.67 8.13 1.88
C THR A 107 -10.09 9.35 1.06
N ILE A 108 -10.78 10.33 1.66
CA ILE A 108 -11.23 11.54 0.93
C ILE A 108 -10.07 12.30 0.26
N PRO A 109 -8.98 12.69 0.95
CA PRO A 109 -7.88 13.41 0.32
C PRO A 109 -7.25 12.63 -0.83
N VAL A 110 -7.07 11.32 -0.64
CA VAL A 110 -6.51 10.42 -1.67
C VAL A 110 -7.42 10.36 -2.89
N GLY A 111 -8.73 10.23 -2.70
CA GLY A 111 -9.72 10.21 -3.78
C GLY A 111 -9.76 11.55 -4.54
N VAL A 112 -9.75 12.67 -3.83
CA VAL A 112 -9.73 14.01 -4.45
C VAL A 112 -8.46 14.22 -5.27
N ILE A 113 -7.29 13.90 -4.71
CA ILE A 113 -6.01 13.98 -5.42
C ILE A 113 -6.02 13.05 -6.65
N GLY A 114 -6.53 11.83 -6.50
CA GLY A 114 -6.65 10.86 -7.58
C GLY A 114 -7.49 11.38 -8.74
N LEU A 115 -8.65 11.98 -8.46
CA LEU A 115 -9.53 12.55 -9.50
C LEU A 115 -8.91 13.78 -10.18
N LEU A 116 -8.22 14.64 -9.43
CA LEU A 116 -7.64 15.88 -9.96
C LEU A 116 -6.33 15.63 -10.73
N LEU A 117 -5.52 14.66 -10.30
CA LEU A 117 -4.19 14.40 -10.83
C LEU A 117 -4.09 13.09 -11.63
N GLU A 118 -5.20 12.43 -11.95
CA GLU A 118 -5.21 11.15 -12.65
C GLU A 118 -4.32 11.14 -13.91
N LYS A 119 -4.52 12.11 -14.80
CA LYS A 119 -3.80 12.21 -16.07
C LYS A 119 -2.30 12.42 -15.88
N PRO A 120 -1.84 13.43 -15.11
CA PRO A 120 -0.41 13.61 -14.88
C PRO A 120 0.22 12.43 -14.14
N LEU A 121 -0.48 11.80 -13.19
CA LEU A 121 0.03 10.62 -12.49
C LEU A 121 0.17 9.42 -13.44
N ARG A 122 -0.79 9.18 -14.34
CA ARG A 122 -0.68 8.13 -15.36
C ARG A 122 0.55 8.30 -16.25
N VAL A 123 0.83 9.54 -16.68
CA VAL A 123 2.03 9.84 -17.50
C VAL A 123 3.31 9.74 -16.67
N LEU A 124 3.27 10.18 -15.41
CA LEU A 124 4.41 10.11 -14.51
C LEU A 124 4.82 8.66 -14.25
N PHE A 125 3.86 7.77 -14.00
CA PHE A 125 4.12 6.36 -13.70
C PHE A 125 4.23 5.45 -14.93
N SER A 126 4.00 5.94 -16.16
CA SER A 126 4.21 5.14 -17.38
C SER A 126 5.69 5.01 -17.77
N THR A 127 6.60 5.70 -17.08
CA THR A 127 8.03 5.65 -17.33
C THR A 127 8.76 4.83 -16.25
N PRO A 128 9.53 3.78 -16.62
CA PRO A 128 10.24 2.94 -15.64
C PRO A 128 11.21 3.71 -14.73
N LEU A 129 11.84 4.77 -15.26
CA LEU A 129 12.78 5.60 -14.50
C LEU A 129 12.10 6.33 -13.34
N VAL A 130 10.90 6.88 -13.57
CA VAL A 130 10.16 7.57 -12.50
C VAL A 130 9.65 6.57 -11.46
N ALA A 131 9.19 5.39 -11.88
CA ALA A 131 8.82 4.32 -10.97
C ALA A 131 10.00 3.90 -10.06
N ALA A 132 11.22 3.79 -10.63
CA ALA A 132 12.42 3.47 -9.86
C ALA A 132 12.81 4.55 -8.85
N VAL A 133 12.72 5.84 -9.23
CA VAL A 133 12.97 6.97 -8.31
C VAL A 133 11.96 6.95 -7.16
N PHE A 134 10.67 6.81 -7.47
CA PHE A 134 9.62 6.77 -6.45
C PHE A 134 9.80 5.58 -5.49
N LEU A 135 10.15 4.41 -6.03
CA LEU A 135 10.42 3.22 -5.23
C LEU A 135 11.61 3.41 -4.28
N THR A 136 12.67 4.06 -4.76
CA THR A 136 13.85 4.39 -3.95
C THR A 136 13.49 5.37 -2.84
N LEU A 137 12.72 6.42 -3.14
CA LEU A 137 12.25 7.38 -2.14
C LEU A 137 11.34 6.70 -1.10
N ASN A 138 10.42 5.84 -1.53
CA ASN A 138 9.57 5.07 -0.61
C ASN A 138 10.42 4.18 0.31
N GLY A 139 11.43 3.49 -0.23
CA GLY A 139 12.38 2.70 0.55
C GLY A 139 13.14 3.53 1.59
N LEU A 140 13.56 4.75 1.22
CA LEU A 140 14.23 5.67 2.14
C LEU A 140 13.28 6.15 3.26
N VAL A 141 12.03 6.46 2.92
CA VAL A 141 11.00 6.83 3.91
C VAL A 141 10.77 5.67 4.90
N LEU A 142 10.63 4.44 4.42
CA LEU A 142 10.49 3.26 5.29
C LEU A 142 11.73 3.05 6.17
N LEU A 143 12.93 3.22 5.61
CA LEU A 143 14.17 3.12 6.36
C LEU A 143 14.25 4.19 7.47
N THR A 144 13.91 5.44 7.15
CA THR A 144 13.91 6.51 8.16
C THR A 144 12.85 6.27 9.24
N ALA A 145 11.65 5.81 8.87
CA ALA A 145 10.62 5.44 9.83
C ALA A 145 11.07 4.30 10.77
N GLU A 146 11.74 3.28 10.24
CA GLU A 146 12.33 2.19 11.03
C GLU A 146 13.41 2.71 11.98
N LEU A 147 14.31 3.58 11.50
CA LEU A 147 15.36 4.18 12.33
C LEU A 147 14.79 5.02 13.47
N LEU A 148 13.72 5.79 13.21
CA LEU A 148 13.03 6.57 14.22
C LEU A 148 12.30 5.68 15.23
N ARG A 149 11.61 4.62 14.78
CA ARG A 149 10.92 3.67 15.67
C ARG A 149 11.89 2.97 16.61
N ARG A 150 13.02 2.49 16.10
CA ARG A 150 14.08 1.83 16.91
C ARG A 150 14.58 2.73 18.03
N ARG A 151 14.75 4.04 17.76
CA ARG A 151 15.15 5.02 18.79
C ARG A 151 14.11 5.11 19.91
N GLN A 152 12.83 5.20 19.57
CA GLN A 152 11.75 5.27 20.56
C GLN A 152 11.67 3.99 21.42
N THR A 153 11.81 2.80 20.82
CA THR A 153 11.83 1.53 21.55
C THR A 153 13.02 1.43 22.51
N ILE A 154 14.22 1.85 22.08
CA ILE A 154 15.42 1.85 22.94
C ILE A 154 15.26 2.83 24.10
N LEU A 155 14.73 4.03 23.85
CA LEU A 155 14.50 5.05 24.89
C LEU A 155 13.46 4.59 25.91
N ALA A 156 12.34 4.00 25.45
CA ALA A 156 11.33 3.41 26.32
C ALA A 156 11.90 2.28 27.19
N GLY A 157 12.73 1.40 26.62
CA GLY A 157 13.41 0.34 27.37
C GLY A 157 14.39 0.85 28.42
N ARG A 158 15.14 1.93 28.13
CA ARG A 158 16.04 2.58 29.10
C ARG A 158 15.28 3.25 30.24
N ALA A 159 14.18 3.95 29.93
CA ALA A 159 13.32 4.57 30.94
C ALA A 159 12.69 3.53 31.88
N ALA A 160 12.22 2.40 31.34
CA ALA A 160 11.68 1.30 32.14
C ALA A 160 12.71 0.68 33.10
N ARG A 161 13.96 0.46 32.64
CA ARG A 161 15.05 -0.06 33.49
C ARG A 161 15.44 0.92 34.61
N ALA A 162 15.52 2.21 34.31
CA ALA A 162 15.83 3.25 35.29
C ALA A 162 14.73 3.42 36.35
N ALA A 163 13.46 3.19 35.98
CA ALA A 163 12.35 3.18 36.92
C ALA A 163 12.40 1.97 37.86
N GLY A 164 12.73 0.77 37.34
CA GLY A 164 12.87 -0.45 38.14
C GLY A 164 13.98 -0.36 39.19
N SER A 165 15.16 0.12 38.82
CA SER A 165 16.29 0.22 39.75
C SER A 165 16.06 1.23 40.89
N ARG A 166 15.24 2.27 40.66
CA ARG A 166 14.86 3.25 41.69
C ARG A 166 13.81 2.69 42.67
N ALA A 167 12.99 1.74 42.25
CA ALA A 167 12.03 1.08 43.12
C ALA A 167 12.72 0.08 44.06
N GLU A 168 13.71 -0.67 43.55
CA GLU A 168 14.50 -1.64 44.32
C GLU A 168 15.38 -0.98 45.39
N ALA A 169 15.94 0.20 45.11
CA ALA A 169 16.78 0.94 46.06
C ALA A 169 16.00 1.63 47.20
N ARG A 170 14.66 1.55 47.19
CA ARG A 170 13.77 2.19 48.18
C ARG A 170 12.99 1.21 49.06
N GLY A 171 13.11 -0.10 48.82
CA GLY A 171 12.56 -1.17 49.65
C GLY A 171 13.62 -1.76 50.56
#